data_AF-A0A139QTN2-F1
#
_entry.id   AF-A0A139QTN2-F1
#
_cell.length_a   1.000
_cell.length_b   1.000
_cell.length_c   1.000
_cell.angle_alpha   90.00
_cell.angle_beta   90.00
_cell.angle_gamma   90.00
#
_symmetry.space_group_name_H-M   'P 1'
#
loop_
_entity.id
_entity.type
_entity.pdbx_description
1 polymer ?
#
loop_
_entity_poly.entity_id
_entity_poly.type
_entity_poly.pdbx_seq_one_letter_code
_entity_poly.pdbx_strand_id
1 'polypeptide(L)'
;MFEIFKSYQFNQEKARVYGFIENEGVWTYSFQILDGVFVMNVSITTDNVSFQVFDQETGDLYPQVHMESMRGTFVGSVRQACLEILYQIRKACFDVQDFICPQTKRIMAQVQEKHGNQLEYLWEKSSDTAVLRHEDSQKWYAVLMRIPWDRLDKGREGLVEAVNLKHDQIADLLSKKRHLSSLSYEQTLLD
;
A
#
# COMPACT_ATOMS: atom_id res chain seq x y z
N MET A 1 13.04 7.06 -0.91
CA MET A 1 11.61 7.17 -0.57
C MET A 1 11.06 5.76 -0.53
N PHE A 2 10.46 5.33 0.58
CA PHE A 2 9.86 4.00 0.63
C PHE A 2 8.61 4.01 -0.26
N GLU A 3 8.70 3.35 -1.41
CA GLU A 3 7.62 3.23 -2.39
C GLU A 3 6.31 2.69 -1.77
N ILE A 4 6.38 2.02 -0.60
CA ILE A 4 5.21 1.55 0.15
C ILE A 4 4.22 2.65 0.54
N PHE A 5 4.63 3.93 0.60
CA PHE A 5 3.77 5.08 0.96
C PHE A 5 3.32 5.91 -0.25
N LYS A 6 3.80 5.63 -1.47
CA LYS A 6 3.62 6.52 -2.63
C LYS A 6 2.16 6.71 -3.06
N SER A 7 1.32 5.70 -2.87
CA SER A 7 -0.13 5.77 -3.15
C SER A 7 -0.96 6.03 -1.90
N TYR A 8 -0.35 6.60 -0.87
CA TYR A 8 -0.98 6.83 0.42
C TYR A 8 -0.81 8.29 0.84
N GLN A 9 -1.87 8.86 1.40
CA GLN A 9 -1.87 10.19 1.97
C GLN A 9 -1.80 10.08 3.50
N PHE A 10 -0.87 10.83 4.09
CA PHE A 10 -0.71 10.85 5.54
C PHE A 10 -1.95 11.48 6.20
N ASN A 11 -2.53 10.78 7.18
CA ASN A 11 -3.68 11.24 7.94
C ASN A 11 -3.21 11.64 9.34
N GLN A 12 -3.15 12.96 9.58
CA GLN A 12 -2.67 13.53 10.84
C GLN A 12 -3.55 13.16 12.05
N GLU A 13 -4.86 13.04 11.85
CA GLU A 13 -5.79 12.64 12.92
C GLU A 13 -5.52 11.20 13.36
N LYS A 14 -5.41 10.29 12.39
CA LYS A 14 -5.06 8.88 12.65
C LYS A 14 -3.69 8.75 13.29
N ALA A 15 -2.69 9.49 12.81
CA ALA A 15 -1.34 9.49 13.38
C ALA A 15 -1.32 9.95 14.84
N ARG A 16 -2.09 10.99 15.18
CA ARG A 16 -2.23 11.47 16.56
C ARG A 16 -2.88 10.42 17.45
N VAL A 17 -3.92 9.73 16.98
CA VAL A 17 -4.57 8.62 17.71
C VAL A 17 -3.63 7.44 17.90
N TYR A 18 -2.80 7.14 16.90
CA TYR A 18 -1.79 6.09 16.97
C TYR A 18 -0.70 6.40 18.01
N GLY A 19 -0.44 7.69 18.26
CA GLY A 19 0.49 8.16 19.28
C GLY A 19 1.68 8.94 18.74
N PHE A 20 1.73 9.26 17.44
CA PHE A 20 2.78 10.13 16.91
C PHE A 20 2.72 11.53 17.55
N ILE A 21 3.89 12.08 17.83
CA ILE A 21 4.05 13.42 18.39
C ILE A 21 4.51 14.35 17.26
N GLU A 22 3.79 15.46 17.09
CA GLU A 22 4.12 16.47 16.08
C GLU A 22 5.01 17.56 16.70
N ASN A 23 6.12 17.86 16.03
CA ASN A 23 7.03 18.96 16.37
C ASN A 23 7.48 19.65 15.08
N GLU A 24 7.11 20.93 14.93
CA GLU A 24 7.51 21.77 13.78
C GLU A 24 7.22 21.11 12.40
N GLY A 25 6.08 20.43 12.27
CA GLY A 25 5.70 19.74 11.03
C GLY A 25 6.35 18.36 10.83
N VAL A 26 7.13 17.87 11.80
CA VAL A 26 7.70 16.52 11.80
C VAL A 26 6.97 15.66 12.83
N TRP A 27 6.38 14.56 12.39
CA TRP A 27 5.70 13.59 13.24
C TRP A 27 6.65 12.46 13.59
N THR A 28 6.89 12.23 14.87
CA THR A 28 7.83 11.22 15.33
C THR A 28 7.17 10.16 16.23
N TYR A 29 7.65 8.92 16.10
CA TYR A 29 7.30 7.83 16.99
C TYR A 29 8.44 6.81 17.06
N SER A 30 8.63 6.20 18.23
CA SER A 30 9.70 5.22 18.50
C SER A 30 9.12 3.84 18.75
N PHE A 31 9.67 2.84 18.09
CA PHE A 31 9.28 1.44 18.21
C PHE A 31 10.44 0.60 18.71
N GLN A 32 10.17 -0.34 19.61
CA GLN A 32 11.11 -1.41 19.93
C GLN A 32 10.96 -2.53 18.89
N ILE A 33 12.07 -3.00 18.33
CA ILE A 33 12.10 -4.09 17.35
C ILE A 33 13.08 -5.18 17.80
N LEU A 34 12.87 -6.42 17.33
CA LEU A 34 13.64 -7.61 17.72
C LEU A 34 13.75 -7.75 19.25
N ASP A 35 12.61 -7.91 19.92
CA ASP A 35 12.52 -8.10 21.38
C ASP A 35 13.22 -7.01 22.21
N GLY A 36 13.28 -5.79 21.67
CA GLY A 36 13.85 -4.63 22.35
C GLY A 36 15.36 -4.48 22.21
N VAL A 37 16.00 -5.27 21.34
CA VAL A 37 17.44 -5.11 21.03
C VAL A 37 17.71 -3.83 20.24
N PHE A 38 16.74 -3.38 19.43
CA PHE A 38 16.86 -2.13 18.68
C PHE A 38 15.66 -1.22 18.92
N VAL A 39 15.91 0.07 18.73
CA VAL A 39 14.87 1.10 18.65
C VAL A 39 14.86 1.72 17.27
N MET A 40 13.68 1.70 16.65
CA MET A 40 13.40 2.34 15.38
C MET A 40 12.67 3.66 15.64
N ASN A 41 13.30 4.77 15.28
CA ASN A 41 12.68 6.09 15.28
C ASN A 41 12.15 6.39 13.89
N VAL A 42 10.83 6.55 13.77
CA VAL A 42 10.17 6.91 12.51
C VAL A 42 9.83 8.39 12.53
N SER A 43 10.15 9.07 11.42
CA SER A 43 9.86 10.48 11.19
C SER A 43 9.04 10.62 9.91
N ILE A 44 7.91 11.32 10.00
CA ILE A 44 6.99 11.56 8.89
C ILE A 44 6.86 13.08 8.69
N THR A 45 7.12 13.54 7.48
CA THR A 45 6.81 14.90 7.03
C THR A 45 5.69 14.85 5.98
N THR A 46 5.26 16.01 5.47
CA THR A 46 4.28 16.10 4.37
C THR A 46 4.68 15.29 3.14
N ASP A 47 5.98 15.20 2.86
CA ASP A 47 6.48 14.68 1.59
C ASP A 47 7.22 13.35 1.71
N ASN A 48 7.63 12.95 2.93
CA ASN A 48 8.49 11.79 3.09
C ASN A 48 8.30 11.07 4.43
N VAL A 49 8.48 9.75 4.38
CA VAL A 49 8.64 8.90 5.56
C VAL A 49 10.10 8.45 5.62
N SER A 50 10.76 8.68 6.74
CA SER A 50 12.12 8.23 7.02
C SER A 50 12.18 7.51 8.37
N PHE A 51 13.24 6.73 8.58
CA PHE A 51 13.50 6.13 9.87
C PHE A 51 14.99 6.03 10.15
N GLN A 52 15.34 5.89 11.42
CA GLN A 52 16.67 5.56 11.91
C GLN A 52 16.55 4.39 12.90
N VAL A 53 17.55 3.51 12.93
CA VAL A 53 17.60 2.39 13.86
C VAL A 53 18.79 2.57 14.78
N PHE A 54 18.60 2.35 16.07
CA PHE A 54 19.61 2.46 17.11
C PHE A 54 19.71 1.15 17.86
N ASP A 55 20.93 0.75 18.19
CA ASP A 55 21.18 -0.33 19.14
C ASP A 55 20.74 0.12 20.54
N GLN A 56 19.88 -0.64 21.20
CA GLN A 56 19.31 -0.24 22.50
C GLN A 56 20.33 -0.34 23.64
N GLU A 57 21.32 -1.24 23.52
CA GLU A 57 22.34 -1.45 24.55
C GLU A 57 23.38 -0.32 24.50
N THR A 58 23.87 0.01 23.31
CA THR A 58 24.94 1.02 23.16
C THR A 58 24.41 2.42 22.92
N GLY A 59 23.19 2.57 22.40
CA GLY A 59 22.64 3.83 21.93
C GLY A 59 23.18 4.28 20.56
N ASP A 60 23.99 3.45 19.90
CA ASP A 60 24.62 3.80 18.64
C ASP A 60 23.66 3.67 17.46
N LEU A 61 23.82 4.55 16.48
CA LEU A 61 23.12 4.44 15.21
C LEU A 61 23.56 3.16 14.48
N TYR A 62 22.59 2.41 13.98
CA TYR A 62 22.77 1.20 13.18
C TYR A 62 22.48 1.47 11.70
N PRO A 63 23.39 2.10 10.93
CA PRO A 63 23.14 2.51 9.55
C PRO A 63 23.06 1.35 8.54
N GLN A 64 23.48 0.14 8.93
CA GLN A 64 23.59 -1.03 8.05
C GLN A 64 22.25 -1.42 7.42
N VAL A 65 21.13 -1.11 8.08
CA VAL A 65 19.78 -1.32 7.51
C VAL A 65 19.56 -0.57 6.19
N HIS A 66 20.26 0.53 5.94
CA HIS A 66 20.16 1.31 4.71
C HIS A 66 21.19 0.91 3.63
N MET A 67 22.17 0.04 3.95
CA MET A 67 23.26 -0.32 3.04
C MET A 67 22.95 -1.56 2.21
N GLU A 68 22.58 -1.41 0.93
CA GLU A 68 22.26 -2.54 0.03
C GLU A 68 23.36 -3.60 -0.11
N SER A 69 24.62 -3.21 0.12
CA SER A 69 25.79 -4.10 0.09
C SER A 69 25.81 -5.13 1.24
N MET A 70 25.14 -4.84 2.36
CA MET A 70 25.12 -5.71 3.54
C MET A 70 23.98 -6.73 3.42
N ARG A 71 24.30 -8.00 3.16
CA ARG A 71 23.32 -9.10 2.96
C ARG A 71 23.43 -10.22 4.01
N GLY A 72 23.96 -9.91 5.19
CA GLY A 72 23.99 -10.87 6.31
C GLY A 72 22.58 -11.18 6.82
N THR A 73 22.37 -12.41 7.32
CA THR A 73 21.08 -12.87 7.87
C THR A 73 20.56 -11.97 8.99
N PHE A 74 21.44 -11.50 9.87
CA PHE A 74 21.10 -10.59 10.96
C PHE A 74 20.63 -9.21 10.47
N VAL A 75 21.35 -8.58 9.54
CA VAL A 75 20.91 -7.30 8.94
C VAL A 75 19.57 -7.49 8.22
N GLY A 76 19.37 -8.66 7.59
CA GLY A 76 18.11 -9.05 6.98
C GLY A 76 16.95 -9.07 7.98
N SER A 77 17.11 -9.68 9.16
CA SER A 77 16.06 -9.70 10.18
C SER A 77 15.73 -8.31 10.74
N VAL A 78 16.74 -7.45 10.95
CA VAL A 78 16.50 -6.06 11.37
C VAL A 78 15.70 -5.30 10.32
N ARG A 79 16.05 -5.44 9.03
CA ARG A 79 15.30 -4.82 7.93
C ARG A 79 13.87 -5.31 7.85
N GLN A 80 13.67 -6.62 8.00
CA GLN A 80 12.33 -7.21 7.98
C GLN A 80 11.47 -6.64 9.10
N ALA A 81 12.01 -6.55 10.32
CA ALA A 81 11.30 -5.93 11.45
C ALA A 81 10.98 -4.45 11.20
N CYS A 82 11.89 -3.69 10.58
CA CYS A 82 11.62 -2.30 10.19
C CYS A 82 10.46 -2.22 9.17
N LEU A 83 10.45 -3.09 8.16
CA LEU A 83 9.39 -3.13 7.15
C LEU A 83 8.02 -3.43 7.77
N GLU A 84 7.95 -4.37 8.71
CA GLU A 84 6.72 -4.71 9.42
C GLU A 84 6.13 -3.50 10.16
N ILE A 85 6.97 -2.74 10.86
CA ILE A 85 6.56 -1.48 11.51
C ILE A 85 6.07 -0.47 10.48
N LEU A 86 6.76 -0.28 9.36
CA LEU A 86 6.32 0.66 8.31
C LEU A 86 4.97 0.24 7.70
N TYR A 87 4.73 -1.06 7.52
CA TYR A 87 3.43 -1.56 7.04
C TYR A 87 2.32 -1.31 8.06
N GLN A 88 2.58 -1.48 9.36
CA GLN A 88 1.63 -1.16 10.42
C GLN A 88 1.28 0.33 10.43
N ILE A 89 2.30 1.20 10.38
CA ILE A 89 2.12 2.66 10.33
C ILE A 89 1.30 3.05 9.09
N ARG A 90 1.62 2.50 7.92
CA ARG A 90 0.87 2.76 6.70
C ARG A 90 -0.61 2.41 6.87
N LYS A 91 -0.91 1.23 7.41
CA LYS A 91 -2.28 0.76 7.62
C LYS A 91 -3.03 1.65 8.63
N ALA A 92 -2.35 2.08 9.68
CA ALA A 92 -2.98 2.80 10.78
C ALA A 92 -3.07 4.31 10.57
N CYS A 93 -2.04 4.93 9.98
CA CYS A 93 -1.86 6.38 9.93
C CYS A 93 -2.02 6.98 8.52
N PHE A 94 -2.17 6.16 7.48
CA PHE A 94 -2.34 6.65 6.12
C PHE A 94 -3.66 6.20 5.51
N ASP A 95 -4.20 7.04 4.64
CA ASP A 95 -5.32 6.73 3.77
C ASP A 95 -4.81 6.43 2.35
N VAL A 96 -5.51 5.55 1.63
CA VAL A 96 -5.22 5.35 0.20
C VAL A 96 -5.49 6.66 -0.52
N GLN A 97 -4.52 7.15 -1.29
CA GLN A 97 -4.64 8.34 -2.13
C GLN A 97 -5.89 8.24 -2.99
N ASP A 98 -6.65 9.34 -3.11
CA ASP A 98 -7.95 9.36 -3.77
C ASP A 98 -7.92 8.65 -5.13
N PHE A 99 -8.99 7.91 -5.38
CA PHE A 99 -9.20 7.23 -6.65
C PHE A 99 -9.41 8.25 -7.77
N ILE A 100 -8.82 8.01 -8.94
CA ILE A 100 -9.03 8.81 -10.15
C ILE A 100 -10.53 8.83 -10.50
N CYS A 101 -11.20 7.69 -10.34
CA CYS A 101 -12.61 7.55 -10.64
C CYS A 101 -13.47 7.51 -9.36
N PRO A 102 -14.51 8.35 -9.24
CA PRO A 102 -15.50 8.25 -8.15
C PRO A 102 -16.17 6.88 -8.05
N GLN A 103 -16.27 6.16 -9.17
CA GLN A 103 -16.80 4.80 -9.20
C GLN A 103 -15.92 3.83 -8.41
N THR A 104 -14.60 3.92 -8.53
CA THR A 104 -13.67 3.06 -7.79
C THR A 104 -13.82 3.28 -6.28
N LYS A 105 -13.93 4.54 -5.85
CA LYS A 105 -14.21 4.89 -4.45
C LYS A 105 -15.48 4.22 -3.93
N ARG A 106 -16.56 4.29 -4.71
CA ARG A 106 -17.84 3.65 -4.36
C ARG A 106 -17.74 2.13 -4.29
N ILE A 107 -17.04 1.49 -5.24
CA ILE A 107 -16.83 0.03 -5.23
C ILE A 107 -16.01 -0.38 -3.99
N MET A 108 -14.91 0.33 -3.70
CA MET A 108 -14.06 0.00 -2.55
C MET A 108 -14.78 0.19 -1.22
N ALA A 109 -15.62 1.21 -1.08
CA ALA A 109 -16.49 1.37 0.09
C ALA A 109 -17.43 0.17 0.27
N GLN A 110 -18.03 -0.32 -0.82
CA GLN A 110 -18.89 -1.50 -0.76
C GLN A 110 -18.14 -2.80 -0.46
N VAL A 111 -16.91 -2.95 -0.96
CA VAL A 111 -16.05 -4.10 -0.63
C VAL A 111 -15.73 -4.11 0.86
N GLN A 112 -15.32 -2.96 1.40
CA GLN A 112 -15.02 -2.81 2.83
C GLN A 112 -16.26 -3.11 3.70
N GLU A 113 -17.43 -2.59 3.32
CA GLU A 113 -18.68 -2.78 4.07
C GLU A 113 -19.14 -4.26 4.05
N LYS A 114 -19.05 -4.93 2.90
CA LYS A 114 -19.57 -6.30 2.73
C LYS A 114 -18.60 -7.39 3.17
N HIS A 115 -17.30 -7.16 2.97
CA HIS A 115 -16.28 -8.21 3.10
C HIS A 115 -15.19 -7.87 4.12
N GLY A 116 -15.17 -6.66 4.68
CA GLY A 116 -14.09 -6.23 5.59
C GLY A 116 -12.74 -6.00 4.90
N ASN A 117 -12.61 -6.36 3.61
CA ASN A 117 -11.34 -6.33 2.91
C ASN A 117 -10.92 -4.91 2.53
N GLN A 118 -9.60 -4.71 2.53
CA GLN A 118 -8.93 -3.48 2.09
C GLN A 118 -8.00 -3.78 0.93
N LEU A 119 -7.69 -2.76 0.15
CA LEU A 119 -6.68 -2.83 -0.90
C LEU A 119 -5.30 -3.09 -0.29
N GLU A 120 -4.60 -4.06 -0.86
CA GLU A 120 -3.26 -4.43 -0.46
C GLU A 120 -2.27 -4.22 -1.58
N TYR A 121 -1.26 -3.40 -1.31
CA TYR A 121 -0.20 -3.10 -2.26
C TYR A 121 0.96 -4.04 -1.97
N LEU A 122 0.96 -5.18 -2.66
CA LEU A 122 1.90 -6.28 -2.43
C LEU A 122 3.27 -6.07 -3.09
N TRP A 123 3.37 -5.13 -4.04
CA TRP A 123 4.61 -4.86 -4.75
C TRP A 123 5.24 -3.56 -4.29
N GLU A 124 6.44 -3.66 -3.70
CA GLU A 124 7.25 -2.52 -3.28
C GLU A 124 7.63 -1.56 -4.42
N LYS A 125 7.45 -1.93 -5.69
CA LYS A 125 7.77 -1.06 -6.84
C LYS A 125 6.54 -0.62 -7.65
N SER A 126 5.34 -1.06 -7.28
CA SER A 126 4.11 -0.71 -7.99
C SER A 126 3.07 -0.20 -7.00
N SER A 127 3.22 1.09 -6.66
CA SER A 127 2.19 1.84 -5.94
C SER A 127 0.89 1.93 -6.74
N ASP A 128 0.95 1.68 -8.05
CA ASP A 128 -0.21 1.74 -8.95
C ASP A 128 -1.04 0.46 -8.98
N THR A 129 -0.62 -0.62 -8.29
CA THR A 129 -1.36 -1.88 -8.27
C THR A 129 -1.64 -2.33 -6.84
N ALA A 130 -2.90 -2.63 -6.58
CA ALA A 130 -3.36 -3.24 -5.34
C ALA A 130 -4.24 -4.46 -5.61
N VAL A 131 -4.29 -5.38 -4.65
CA VAL A 131 -5.12 -6.56 -4.73
C VAL A 131 -6.15 -6.57 -3.61
N LEU A 132 -7.23 -7.31 -3.84
CA LEU A 132 -8.15 -7.74 -2.80
C LEU A 132 -8.03 -9.26 -2.66
N ARG A 133 -7.88 -9.74 -1.42
CA ARG A 133 -7.80 -11.17 -1.10
C ARG A 133 -8.91 -11.62 -0.16
N HIS A 134 -9.29 -12.88 -0.27
CA HIS A 134 -10.12 -13.53 0.73
C HIS A 134 -9.32 -13.71 2.03
N GLU A 135 -9.91 -13.38 3.17
CA GLU A 135 -9.25 -13.53 4.48
C GLU A 135 -8.91 -14.99 4.79
N ASP A 136 -9.81 -15.93 4.48
CA ASP A 136 -9.59 -17.34 4.83
C ASP A 136 -8.53 -18.02 3.95
N SER A 137 -8.59 -17.80 2.64
CA SER A 137 -7.74 -18.52 1.67
C SER A 137 -6.49 -17.76 1.25
N GLN A 138 -6.42 -16.47 1.57
CA GLN A 138 -5.37 -15.54 1.14
C GLN A 138 -5.24 -15.42 -0.40
N LYS A 139 -6.17 -16.01 -1.16
CA LYS A 139 -6.20 -15.93 -2.62
C LYS A 139 -6.79 -14.59 -3.08
N TRP A 140 -6.18 -14.02 -4.10
CA TRP A 140 -6.67 -12.79 -4.72
C TRP A 140 -7.92 -13.06 -5.54
N TYR A 141 -8.91 -12.18 -5.40
CA TYR A 141 -10.13 -12.18 -6.20
C TYR A 141 -10.29 -10.92 -7.04
N ALA A 142 -9.52 -9.86 -6.74
CA ALA A 142 -9.48 -8.66 -7.56
C ALA A 142 -8.08 -8.04 -7.57
N VAL A 143 -7.77 -7.33 -8.65
CA VAL A 143 -6.60 -6.48 -8.80
C VAL A 143 -7.04 -5.11 -9.30
N LEU A 144 -6.83 -4.06 -8.51
CA LEU A 144 -6.98 -2.68 -8.91
C LEU A 144 -5.64 -2.18 -9.46
N MET A 145 -5.63 -1.59 -10.65
CA MET A 145 -4.45 -1.00 -11.29
C MET A 145 -4.74 0.42 -11.75
N ARG A 146 -3.78 1.33 -11.64
CA ARG A 146 -3.74 2.58 -12.42
C ARG A 146 -2.90 2.33 -13.66
N ILE A 147 -3.50 2.46 -14.84
CA ILE A 147 -2.84 2.25 -16.12
C ILE A 147 -3.02 3.46 -17.04
N PRO A 148 -2.11 3.69 -18.00
CA PRO A 148 -2.33 4.68 -19.04
C PRO A 148 -3.54 4.30 -19.90
N TRP A 149 -4.31 5.30 -20.33
CA TRP A 149 -5.48 5.11 -21.21
C TRP A 149 -5.12 4.44 -22.54
N ASP A 150 -3.92 4.66 -23.07
CA ASP A 150 -3.45 4.10 -24.34
C ASP A 150 -3.41 2.56 -24.37
N ARG A 151 -3.42 1.92 -23.19
CA ARG A 151 -3.54 0.46 -23.03
C ARG A 151 -4.95 -0.05 -23.29
N LEU A 152 -5.96 0.81 -23.20
CA LEU A 152 -7.37 0.49 -23.43
C LEU A 152 -7.92 1.14 -24.70
N ASP A 153 -7.54 2.40 -24.96
CA ASP A 153 -8.01 3.19 -26.09
C ASP A 153 -6.88 4.15 -26.51
N LYS A 154 -6.28 3.88 -27.68
CA LYS A 154 -5.14 4.64 -28.22
C LYS A 154 -5.44 6.11 -28.52
N GLY A 155 -6.71 6.52 -28.49
CA GLY A 155 -7.12 7.92 -28.69
C GLY A 155 -7.25 8.75 -27.41
N ARG A 156 -7.00 8.16 -26.23
CA ARG A 156 -7.17 8.82 -24.94
C ARG A 156 -5.85 8.93 -24.18
N GLU A 157 -5.66 10.09 -23.55
CA GLU A 157 -4.47 10.39 -22.76
C GLU A 157 -4.77 10.34 -21.25
N GLY A 158 -3.72 10.23 -20.44
CA GLY A 158 -3.79 10.20 -18.98
C GLY A 158 -3.92 8.81 -18.38
N LEU A 159 -4.20 8.75 -17.08
CA LEU A 159 -4.36 7.51 -16.32
C LEU A 159 -5.83 7.15 -16.12
N VAL A 160 -6.10 5.85 -16.06
CA VAL A 160 -7.40 5.26 -15.75
C VAL A 160 -7.23 4.15 -14.72
N GLU A 161 -8.28 3.93 -13.95
CA GLU A 161 -8.35 2.83 -12.99
C GLU A 161 -8.98 1.59 -13.61
N ALA A 162 -8.34 0.45 -13.38
CA ALA A 162 -8.70 -0.86 -13.84
C ALA A 162 -8.98 -1.79 -12.69
N VAL A 163 -10.09 -2.51 -12.73
CA VAL A 163 -10.31 -3.62 -11.80
C VAL A 163 -10.39 -4.90 -12.61
N ASN A 164 -9.38 -5.76 -12.44
CA ASN A 164 -9.43 -7.13 -12.89
C ASN A 164 -10.11 -7.97 -11.80
N LEU A 165 -11.19 -8.67 -12.14
CA LEU A 165 -11.94 -9.54 -11.23
C LEU A 165 -11.76 -10.99 -11.64
N LYS A 166 -11.52 -11.85 -10.66
CA LYS A 166 -11.46 -13.30 -10.87
C LYS A 166 -12.81 -13.91 -10.52
N HIS A 167 -13.60 -14.26 -11.55
CA HIS A 167 -14.87 -14.95 -11.35
C HIS A 167 -15.25 -15.75 -12.61
N ASP A 168 -15.65 -17.01 -12.42
CA ASP A 168 -15.80 -17.98 -13.52
C ASP A 168 -16.99 -17.66 -14.46
N GLN A 169 -17.93 -16.85 -13.99
CA GLN A 169 -19.13 -16.45 -14.75
C GLN A 169 -19.09 -15.00 -15.26
N ILE A 170 -17.93 -14.35 -15.33
CA ILE A 170 -17.85 -12.95 -15.77
C ILE A 170 -18.44 -12.79 -17.18
N ALA A 171 -18.13 -13.70 -18.11
CA ALA A 171 -18.66 -13.66 -19.47
C ALA A 171 -20.21 -13.69 -19.50
N ASP A 172 -20.83 -14.50 -18.65
CA ASP A 172 -22.28 -14.66 -18.57
C ASP A 172 -22.98 -13.46 -17.91
N LEU A 173 -22.33 -12.85 -16.91
CA LEU A 173 -22.84 -11.66 -16.24
C LEU A 173 -22.78 -10.44 -17.16
N LEU A 174 -21.76 -10.36 -18.02
CA LEU A 174 -21.60 -9.29 -19.00
C LEU A 174 -22.61 -9.39 -20.14
N SER A 175 -22.89 -10.60 -20.66
CA SER A 175 -23.88 -10.79 -21.73
C SER A 175 -25.30 -10.41 -21.30
N LYS A 176 -25.62 -10.51 -20.00
CA LYS A 176 -26.93 -10.17 -19.41
C LYS A 176 -27.14 -8.68 -19.12
N LYS A 177 -26.09 -7.84 -19.10
CA LYS A 177 -26.21 -6.40 -18.78
C LYS A 177 -25.56 -5.51 -19.85
N ARG A 178 -26.31 -5.23 -20.93
CA ARG A 178 -25.95 -4.22 -21.97
C ARG A 178 -25.99 -2.74 -21.49
N HIS A 179 -25.93 -2.46 -20.19
CA HIS A 179 -26.06 -1.10 -19.63
C HIS A 179 -24.94 -0.65 -18.69
N LEU A 180 -23.75 -1.27 -18.76
CA LEU A 180 -22.54 -0.72 -18.13
C LEU A 180 -21.60 -0.15 -19.19
N SER A 181 -22.11 0.79 -19.98
CA SER A 181 -21.33 1.61 -20.92
C SER A 181 -20.48 2.63 -20.16
N SER A 182 -19.43 2.13 -19.49
CA SER A 182 -18.22 2.87 -19.11
C SER A 182 -17.11 1.95 -18.58
N LEU A 183 -17.32 0.64 -18.51
CA LEU A 183 -16.25 -0.33 -18.27
C LEU A 183 -15.60 -0.69 -19.61
N SER A 184 -14.64 0.11 -20.05
CA SER A 184 -13.68 -0.34 -21.06
C SER A 184 -12.75 -1.37 -20.39
N TYR A 185 -13.02 -2.66 -20.54
CA TYR A 185 -12.02 -3.70 -20.27
C TYR A 185 -12.10 -4.83 -21.29
N GLU A 186 -11.02 -4.94 -22.07
CA GLU A 186 -10.62 -6.14 -22.79
C GLU A 186 -9.75 -7.01 -21.88
N GLN A 187 -9.93 -8.33 -21.98
CA GLN A 187 -9.06 -9.33 -21.38
C GLN A 187 -7.66 -9.22 -22.01
N THR A 188 -6.65 -8.81 -21.25
CA THR A 188 -5.28 -9.22 -21.58
C THR A 188 -5.00 -10.53 -20.86
N LEU A 189 -4.97 -11.60 -21.65
CA LEU A 189 -4.42 -12.89 -21.28
C LEU A 189 -3.00 -12.68 -20.74
N LEU A 190 -2.81 -13.00 -19.47
CA LEU A 190 -1.49 -13.36 -18.95
C LEU A 190 -1.53 -14.87 -18.73
N ASP A 191 -1.11 -15.59 -19.76
CA ASP A 191 -0.42 -16.87 -19.58
C ASP A 191 0.93 -16.63 -18.90
#